data_AF-A0A7S3HYS5-F1
#
_entry.id   AF-A0A7S3HYS5-F1
#
_cell.length_a   1.000
_cell.length_b   1.000
_cell.length_c   1.000
_cell.angle_alpha   90.00
_cell.angle_beta   90.00
_cell.angle_gamma   90.00
#
_symmetry.space_group_name_H-M   'P 1'
#
loop_
_entity.id
_entity.type
_entity.pdbx_description
1 polymer ?
#
loop_
_entity_poly.entity_id
_entity_poly.type
_entity_poly.pdbx_seq_one_letter_code
_entity_poly.pdbx_strand_id
1 'polypeptide(L)'
;YDVKQLMIGSEGTLGVITEAALMCPSQDPPKRVLMVAVATFEKCVQILKHARRCLGSSLSAFEMLDRTCLQQMEKAYSMQLPFSSLECQFYLLVETFQNTTEEAAEEQLLDFLETLGDLIEDGVIAQDEKQAQQLWFLRKGVSSASS
;
A
#
# COMPACT_ATOMS: atom_id res chain seq x y z
N TYR A 1 -28.47 -23.69 0.76
CA TYR A 1 -27.19 -24.40 0.85
C TYR A 1 -26.32 -23.92 -0.29
N ASP A 2 -25.44 -22.98 0.01
CA ASP A 2 -24.69 -22.18 -0.96
C ASP A 2 -23.23 -22.65 -0.94
N VAL A 3 -22.85 -23.43 -1.94
CA VAL A 3 -21.53 -24.08 -2.10
C VAL A 3 -20.57 -23.22 -2.94
N LYS A 4 -20.76 -21.89 -2.93
CA LYS A 4 -19.91 -20.95 -3.68
C LYS A 4 -18.68 -20.45 -2.92
N GLN A 5 -18.47 -20.92 -1.69
CA GLN A 5 -17.38 -20.51 -0.79
C GLN A 5 -16.13 -21.42 -0.88
N LEU A 6 -15.81 -21.95 -2.06
CA LEU A 6 -14.70 -22.91 -2.18
C LEU A 6 -13.88 -22.81 -3.48
N MET A 7 -13.68 -21.60 -4.02
CA MET A 7 -12.81 -21.38 -5.20
C MET A 7 -12.06 -20.03 -5.13
N ILE A 8 -11.68 -19.57 -3.93
CA ILE A 8 -10.62 -18.56 -3.77
C ILE A 8 -9.66 -19.15 -2.74
N GLY A 9 -8.52 -19.64 -3.19
CA GLY A 9 -7.45 -20.10 -2.29
C GLY A 9 -7.20 -21.61 -2.22
N SER A 10 -7.59 -22.41 -3.22
CA SER A 10 -6.84 -23.64 -3.45
C SER A 10 -5.52 -23.25 -4.08
N GLU A 11 -4.45 -23.39 -3.32
CA GLU A 11 -3.06 -23.33 -3.77
C GLU A 11 -2.94 -23.85 -5.20
N GLY A 12 -2.74 -22.95 -6.17
CA GLY A 12 -1.89 -23.33 -7.30
C GLY A 12 -0.55 -23.62 -6.63
N THR A 13 -0.27 -24.88 -6.29
CA THR A 13 0.93 -25.20 -5.51
C THR A 13 2.19 -24.69 -6.23
N LEU A 14 2.08 -24.56 -7.55
CA LEU A 14 2.67 -23.56 -8.41
C LEU A 14 1.53 -23.07 -9.34
N GLY A 15 1.29 -21.77 -9.51
CA GLY A 15 0.24 -21.33 -10.46
C GLY A 15 0.19 -19.83 -10.70
N VAL A 16 0.37 -19.42 -11.96
CA VAL A 16 0.23 -18.04 -12.44
C VAL A 16 -1.25 -17.64 -12.42
N ILE A 17 -1.59 -16.54 -11.76
CA ILE A 17 -2.90 -15.90 -11.88
C ILE A 17 -2.97 -15.31 -13.29
N THR A 18 -3.62 -16.00 -14.23
CA THR A 18 -3.71 -15.57 -15.63
C THR A 18 -4.86 -14.64 -15.95
N GLU A 19 -5.78 -14.37 -15.01
CA GLU A 19 -6.83 -13.36 -15.21
C GLU A 19 -7.42 -12.92 -13.86
N ALA A 20 -7.43 -11.61 -13.62
CA ALA A 20 -8.17 -10.98 -12.53
C ALA A 20 -9.31 -10.16 -13.16
N ALA A 21 -10.55 -10.58 -12.95
CA ALA A 21 -11.72 -9.83 -13.39
C ALA A 21 -12.00 -8.71 -12.38
N LEU A 22 -11.59 -7.49 -12.70
CA LEU A 22 -11.98 -6.28 -11.98
C LEU A 22 -13.32 -5.80 -12.52
N MET A 23 -14.38 -5.93 -11.71
CA MET A 23 -15.58 -5.12 -11.93
C MET A 23 -15.26 -3.68 -11.59
N CYS A 24 -15.39 -2.80 -12.57
CA CYS A 24 -15.10 -1.38 -12.48
C CYS A 24 -16.41 -0.61 -12.26
N PRO A 25 -16.81 -0.30 -11.02
CA PRO A 25 -17.91 0.62 -10.79
C PRO A 25 -17.52 2.04 -11.22
N SER A 26 -18.50 2.76 -11.77
CA SER A 26 -18.38 4.12 -12.26
C SER A 26 -18.13 5.10 -11.11
N GLN A 27 -17.02 5.84 -11.20
CA GLN A 27 -16.42 6.76 -10.21
C GLN A 27 -15.87 6.07 -8.96
N ASP A 28 -14.55 5.93 -8.95
CA ASP A 28 -13.82 5.55 -7.75
C ASP A 28 -14.06 6.62 -6.67
N PRO A 29 -14.46 6.23 -5.44
CA PRO A 29 -14.49 7.13 -4.30
C PRO A 29 -13.11 7.78 -4.11
N PRO A 30 -13.00 8.96 -3.48
CA PRO A 30 -11.72 9.58 -3.20
C PRO A 30 -10.78 8.60 -2.49
N LYS A 31 -9.66 8.30 -3.17
CA LYS A 31 -8.59 7.45 -2.67
C LYS A 31 -7.46 8.29 -2.10
N ARG A 32 -6.84 7.80 -1.04
CA ARG A 32 -5.64 8.40 -0.46
C ARG A 32 -4.60 7.31 -0.25
N VAL A 33 -3.34 7.65 -0.51
CA VAL A 33 -2.21 6.74 -0.41
C VAL A 33 -1.22 7.29 0.59
N LEU A 34 -0.83 6.45 1.54
CA LEU A 34 0.22 6.68 2.53
C LEU A 34 1.34 5.69 2.28
N MET A 35 2.58 6.17 2.35
CA MET A 35 3.76 5.32 2.39
C MET A 35 4.52 5.57 3.69
N VAL A 36 4.85 4.53 4.44
CA VAL A 36 5.62 4.64 5.69
C VAL A 36 6.89 3.80 5.66
N ALA A 37 7.94 4.32 6.27
CA ALA A 37 9.21 3.64 6.46
C ALA A 37 9.23 2.94 7.83
N VAL A 38 9.60 1.66 7.84
CA VAL A 38 9.54 0.81 9.03
C VAL A 38 10.86 0.05 9.22
N ALA A 39 11.41 0.15 10.42
CA ALA A 39 12.71 -0.44 10.74
C ALA A 39 12.70 -1.98 10.75
N THR A 40 11.62 -2.62 11.23
CA THR A 40 11.57 -4.08 11.41
C THR A 40 10.27 -4.72 10.89
N PHE A 41 10.35 -6.01 10.58
CA PHE A 41 9.20 -6.77 10.09
C PHE A 41 8.12 -6.95 11.17
N GLU A 42 8.50 -7.07 12.44
CA GLU A 42 7.57 -7.17 13.56
C GLU A 42 6.70 -5.91 13.67
N LYS A 43 7.32 -4.72 13.52
CA LYS A 43 6.60 -3.45 13.47
C LYS A 43 5.64 -3.43 12.26
N CYS A 44 6.03 -3.97 11.10
CA CYS A 44 5.13 -4.07 9.95
C CYS A 44 3.87 -4.89 10.25
N VAL A 45 4.02 -6.04 10.92
CA VAL A 45 2.89 -6.89 11.32
C VAL A 45 2.01 -6.20 12.36
N GLN A 46 2.59 -5.42 13.29
CA GLN A 46 1.83 -4.61 14.24
C GLN A 46 1.01 -3.53 13.51
N ILE A 47 1.63 -2.81 12.57
CA ILE A 47 0.97 -1.79 11.75
C ILE A 47 -0.16 -2.40 10.94
N LEU A 48 0.02 -3.59 10.34
CA LEU A 48 -1.06 -4.29 9.62
C LEU A 48 -2.26 -4.59 10.53
N LYS A 49 -2.02 -5.10 11.73
CA LYS A 49 -3.10 -5.38 12.70
C LYS A 49 -3.80 -4.10 13.12
N HIS A 50 -3.05 -3.02 13.30
CA HIS A 50 -3.56 -1.71 13.66
C HIS A 50 -4.39 -1.09 12.54
N ALA A 51 -3.88 -1.11 11.30
CA ALA A 51 -4.58 -0.67 10.09
C ALA A 51 -5.93 -1.39 9.92
N ARG A 52 -5.96 -2.71 10.11
CA ARG A 52 -7.21 -3.49 10.03
C ARG A 52 -8.22 -3.10 11.12
N ARG A 53 -7.76 -2.62 12.27
CA ARG A 53 -8.64 -2.18 13.38
C ARG A 53 -9.13 -0.75 13.18
N CYS A 54 -8.27 0.17 12.76
CA CYS A 54 -8.58 1.59 12.64
C CYS A 54 -9.26 1.95 11.32
N LEU A 55 -8.76 1.41 10.21
CA LEU A 55 -9.26 1.71 8.85
C LEU A 55 -10.37 0.73 8.46
N GLY A 56 -10.26 -0.53 8.88
CA GLY A 56 -11.33 -1.51 8.71
C GLY A 56 -11.80 -1.64 7.26
N SER A 57 -13.03 -1.21 6.98
CA SER A 57 -13.64 -1.26 5.65
C SER A 57 -13.17 -0.17 4.69
N SER A 58 -12.50 0.89 5.16
CA SER A 58 -11.92 1.90 4.27
C SER A 58 -10.55 1.51 3.73
N LEU A 59 -9.94 0.44 4.25
CA LEU A 59 -8.67 -0.07 3.76
C LEU A 59 -8.85 -0.74 2.39
N SER A 60 -8.31 -0.11 1.35
CA SER A 60 -8.32 -0.61 -0.03
C SER A 60 -7.14 -1.56 -0.27
N ALA A 61 -5.93 -1.13 0.10
CA ALA A 61 -4.71 -1.89 -0.10
C ALA A 61 -3.74 -1.73 1.07
N PHE A 62 -2.96 -2.78 1.32
CA PHE A 62 -1.85 -2.76 2.26
C PHE A 62 -0.73 -3.63 1.69
N GLU A 63 0.33 -2.98 1.23
CA GLU A 63 1.43 -3.61 0.51
C GLU A 63 2.75 -3.36 1.23
N MET A 64 3.64 -4.34 1.23
CA MET A 64 4.99 -4.21 1.78
C MET A 64 6.02 -4.24 0.65
N LEU A 65 6.99 -3.34 0.73
CA LEU A 65 8.15 -3.28 -0.13
C LEU A 65 9.41 -3.38 0.73
N ASP A 66 10.45 -4.01 0.19
CA ASP A 66 11.77 -4.00 0.80
C ASP A 66 12.59 -2.82 0.26
N ARG A 67 13.62 -2.46 1.03
CA ARG A 67 14.60 -1.44 0.62
C ARG A 67 15.26 -1.77 -0.72
N THR A 68 15.59 -3.04 -0.94
CA THR A 68 16.31 -3.49 -2.13
C THR A 68 15.51 -3.21 -3.40
N CYS A 69 14.20 -3.44 -3.38
CA CYS A 69 13.34 -3.09 -4.49
C CYS A 69 13.30 -1.58 -4.73
N LEU A 70 13.16 -0.76 -3.69
CA LEU A 70 13.12 0.69 -3.88
C LEU A 70 14.43 1.22 -4.49
N GLN A 71 15.57 0.66 -4.07
CA GLN A 71 16.87 0.99 -4.67
C GLN A 71 16.99 0.57 -6.14
N GLN A 72 16.42 -0.59 -6.51
CA GLN A 72 16.39 -1.02 -7.90
C GLN A 72 15.51 -0.10 -8.75
N MET A 73 14.35 0.30 -8.22
CA MET A 73 13.42 1.22 -8.88
C MET A 73 14.04 2.61 -9.09
N GLU A 74 14.69 3.15 -8.07
CA GLU A 74 15.43 4.41 -8.14
C GLU A 74 16.50 4.35 -9.24
N LYS A 75 17.29 3.27 -9.28
CA LYS A 75 18.35 3.08 -10.29
C LYS A 75 17.81 2.88 -11.71
N ALA A 76 16.78 2.05 -11.87
CA ALA A 76 16.26 1.66 -13.17
C ALA A 76 15.48 2.80 -13.85
N TYR A 77 14.75 3.60 -13.07
CA TYR A 77 13.84 4.62 -13.58
C TYR A 77 14.26 6.05 -13.23
N SER A 78 15.41 6.26 -12.58
CA SER A 78 15.88 7.58 -12.10
C SER A 78 14.80 8.34 -11.32
N MET A 79 13.97 7.62 -10.59
CA MET A 79 12.82 8.16 -9.89
C MET A 79 13.26 8.69 -8.52
N GLN A 80 12.76 9.87 -8.15
CA GLN A 80 12.93 10.38 -6.80
C GLN A 80 12.07 9.56 -5.84
N LEU A 81 12.70 9.03 -4.79
CA LEU A 81 11.99 8.36 -3.72
C LEU A 81 11.30 9.39 -2.82
N PRO A 82 10.15 9.03 -2.22
CA PRO A 82 9.42 9.94 -1.35
C PRO A 82 10.15 10.20 -0.01
N PHE A 83 11.15 9.40 0.32
CA PHE A 83 11.95 9.51 1.55
C PHE A 83 13.30 10.16 1.28
N SER A 84 13.74 11.02 2.19
CA SER A 84 15.04 11.70 2.08
C SER A 84 16.23 10.73 2.24
N SER A 85 16.04 9.63 2.98
CA SER A 85 17.02 8.55 3.08
C SER A 85 16.34 7.17 3.12
N LEU A 86 16.98 6.18 2.50
CA LEU A 86 16.56 4.77 2.56
C LEU A 86 17.24 4.05 3.74
N GLU A 87 16.95 4.46 4.97
CA GLU A 87 17.56 3.85 6.16
C GLU A 87 16.80 2.61 6.64
N CYS A 88 15.50 2.59 6.43
CA CYS A 88 14.63 1.47 6.80
C CYS A 88 14.79 0.27 5.86
N GLN A 89 14.52 -0.92 6.39
CA GLN A 89 14.51 -2.16 5.60
C GLN A 89 13.16 -2.41 4.92
N PHE A 90 12.08 -1.94 5.54
CA PHE A 90 10.71 -2.18 5.09
C PHE A 90 9.98 -0.87 4.84
N TYR A 91 9.12 -0.88 3.83
CA TYR A 91 8.28 0.23 3.47
C TYR A 91 6.86 -0.30 3.25
N LEU A 92 5.87 0.37 3.81
CA LEU A 92 4.48 -0.05 3.68
C LEU A 92 3.73 0.99 2.86
N LEU A 93 2.96 0.53 1.89
CA LEU A 93 2.03 1.34 1.11
C LEU A 93 0.62 0.99 1.57
N VAL A 94 -0.09 1.99 2.06
CA VAL A 94 -1.46 1.88 2.57
C VAL A 94 -2.35 2.75 1.68
N GLU A 95 -3.37 2.16 1.09
CA GLU A 95 -4.40 2.89 0.35
C GLU A 95 -5.72 2.80 1.07
N THR A 96 -6.39 3.93 1.25
CA THR A 96 -7.74 4.01 1.78
C THR A 96 -8.68 4.64 0.76
N PHE A 97 -9.96 4.31 0.89
CA PHE A 97 -11.04 4.97 0.16
C PHE A 97 -12.12 5.45 1.13
N GLN A 98 -12.76 6.58 0.81
CA GLN A 98 -13.88 7.11 1.57
C GLN A 98 -15.06 7.37 0.64
N ASN A 99 -16.26 6.96 1.05
CA ASN A 99 -17.49 7.25 0.30
C ASN A 99 -18.04 8.66 0.59
N THR A 100 -17.22 9.55 1.15
CA THR A 100 -17.61 10.89 1.61
C THR A 100 -16.84 11.95 0.83
N THR A 101 -16.09 12.82 1.50
CA THR A 101 -15.30 13.88 0.88
C THR A 101 -13.81 13.54 0.87
N GLU A 102 -13.06 14.27 0.04
CA GLU A 102 -11.61 14.17 -0.03
C GLU A 102 -10.93 14.55 1.29
N GLU A 103 -11.44 15.57 1.98
CA GLU A 103 -10.93 16.03 3.27
C GLU A 103 -11.10 14.97 4.35
N ALA A 104 -12.26 14.29 4.39
CA ALA A 104 -12.50 13.21 5.35
C ALA A 104 -11.59 11.99 5.09
N ALA A 105 -11.23 11.73 3.82
CA ALA A 105 -10.27 10.69 3.46
C ALA A 105 -8.85 11.02 3.95
N GLU A 106 -8.46 12.28 3.83
CA GLU A 106 -7.17 12.77 4.28
C GLU A 106 -7.07 12.80 5.81
N GLU A 107 -8.08 13.32 6.50
CA GLU A 107 -8.16 13.35 7.97
C GLU A 107 -8.07 11.95 8.57
N GLN A 108 -8.81 10.97 8.02
CA GLN A 108 -8.72 9.57 8.48
C GLN A 108 -7.30 8.99 8.36
N LEU A 109 -6.58 9.34 7.29
CA LEU A 109 -5.23 8.84 7.04
C LEU A 109 -4.19 9.55 7.91
N LEU A 110 -4.39 10.84 8.17
CA LEU A 110 -3.60 11.62 9.13
C LEU A 110 -3.78 11.08 10.55
N ASP A 111 -5.01 10.89 11.01
CA ASP A 111 -5.33 10.28 12.31
C ASP A 111 -4.67 8.90 12.43
N PHE A 112 -4.76 8.08 11.37
CA PHE A 112 -4.09 6.79 11.33
C PHE A 112 -2.57 6.93 11.44
N LEU A 113 -1.96 7.84 10.69
CA LEU A 113 -0.52 8.10 10.72
C LEU A 113 -0.06 8.53 12.12
N GLU A 114 -0.78 9.43 12.76
CA GLU A 114 -0.50 9.87 14.13
C GLU A 114 -0.55 8.72 15.13
N THR A 115 -1.50 7.78 14.96
CA THR A 115 -1.59 6.61 15.85
C THR A 115 -0.44 5.62 15.70
N LEU A 116 0.35 5.71 14.62
CA LEU A 116 1.51 4.83 14.43
C LEU A 116 2.68 5.24 15.33
N GLY A 117 2.85 6.54 15.63
CA GLY A 117 3.90 7.05 16.52
C GLY A 117 5.27 6.43 16.24
N ASP A 118 5.87 5.84 17.29
CA ASP A 118 7.22 5.23 17.24
C ASP A 118 7.31 3.90 16.43
N LEU A 119 6.19 3.43 15.85
CA LEU A 119 6.19 2.25 14.99
C LEU A 119 6.75 2.53 13.59
N ILE A 120 6.81 3.79 13.20
CA ILE A 120 7.35 4.23 11.91
C ILE A 120 8.54 5.17 12.13
N GLU A 121 9.44 5.22 11.16
CA GLU A 121 10.57 6.16 11.19
C GLU A 121 10.27 7.40 10.35
N ASP A 122 9.48 7.24 9.27
CA ASP A 122 9.04 8.32 8.39
C ASP A 122 7.72 7.94 7.70
N GLY A 123 6.96 8.93 7.24
CA GLY A 123 5.65 8.74 6.61
C GLY A 123 5.30 9.87 5.64
N VAL A 124 4.85 9.49 4.45
CA VAL A 124 4.48 10.42 3.37
C VAL A 124 3.08 10.11 2.87
N ILE A 125 2.18 11.08 2.99
CA ILE A 125 0.85 11.04 2.38
C ILE A 125 0.92 11.67 0.98
N ALA A 126 0.31 11.02 0.00
CA ALA A 126 0.17 11.58 -1.34
C ALA A 126 -0.77 12.79 -1.33
N GLN A 127 -0.28 13.93 -1.82
CA GLN A 127 -1.01 15.20 -1.88
C GLN A 127 -1.93 15.29 -3.10
N ASP A 128 -1.61 14.55 -4.16
CA ASP A 128 -2.39 14.52 -5.38
C ASP A 128 -2.38 13.13 -6.03
N GLU A 129 -3.23 12.95 -7.05
CA GLU A 129 -3.35 11.70 -7.78
C GLU A 129 -2.02 11.31 -8.47
N LYS A 130 -1.25 12.29 -8.93
CA LYS A 130 0.02 12.05 -9.62
C LYS A 130 1.04 11.45 -8.66
N GLN A 131 1.14 11.96 -7.45
CA GLN A 131 1.99 11.43 -6.39
C GLN A 131 1.50 10.03 -5.96
N ALA A 132 0.19 9.83 -5.82
CA ALA A 132 -0.37 8.51 -5.53
C ALA A 132 0.00 7.47 -6.61
N GLN A 133 -0.09 7.86 -7.88
CA GLN A 133 0.34 7.01 -9.01
C GLN A 133 1.84 6.73 -8.98
N GLN A 134 2.68 7.70 -8.61
CA GLN A 134 4.12 7.51 -8.44
C GLN A 134 4.44 6.51 -7.32
N LEU A 135 3.78 6.62 -6.17
CA LEU A 135 3.94 5.65 -5.06
C LEU A 135 3.53 4.25 -5.48
N TRP A 136 2.41 4.10 -6.19
CA TRP A 136 1.98 2.83 -6.76
C TRP A 136 2.93 2.31 -7.84
N PHE A 137 3.58 3.19 -8.61
CA PHE A 137 4.55 2.80 -9.61
C PHE A 137 5.79 2.15 -8.96
N LEU A 138 6.26 2.67 -7.83
CA LEU A 138 7.34 2.05 -7.05
C LEU A 138 7.01 0.58 -6.69
N ARG A 139 5.75 0.30 -6.32
CA ARG A 139 5.27 -1.06 -6.03
C ARG A 139 5.07 -1.94 -7.27
N LYS A 140 4.64 -1.37 -8.39
CA LYS A 140 4.40 -2.14 -9.62
C LYS A 140 5.70 -2.52 -10.31
N GLY A 141 6.71 -1.64 -10.28
CA GLY A 141 7.98 -1.88 -10.95
C GLY A 141 8.85 -2.96 -10.29
N VAL A 142 8.57 -3.37 -9.04
CA VAL A 142 9.16 -4.58 -8.42
C VAL A 142 9.04 -5.80 -9.35
N SER A 143 7.88 -5.93 -10.00
CA SER A 143 7.55 -7.07 -10.85
C SER A 143 8.23 -7.01 -12.22
N SER A 144 8.64 -5.84 -12.71
CA SER A 144 9.29 -5.66 -14.01
C SER A 144 10.81 -5.52 -13.91
N ALA A 145 11.34 -5.09 -12.76
CA ALA A 145 12.77 -4.93 -12.51
C ALA A 145 13.47 -6.23 -12.08
N SER A 146 12.72 -7.30 -11.84
CA SER A 146 13.25 -8.63 -11.50
C SER A 146 13.60 -9.49 -12.73
N SER A 147 13.71 -8.89 -13.93
CA SER A 147 14.07 -9.56 -15.20
C SER A 147 15.44 -9.13 -15.70
#